data_AF-A0A3D1A1E1-F1
#
_entry.id   AF-A0A3D1A1E1-F1
#
_cell.length_a   1.000
_cell.length_b   1.000
_cell.length_c   1.000
_cell.angle_alpha   90.00
_cell.angle_beta   90.00
_cell.angle_gamma   90.00
#
_symmetry.space_group_name_H-M   'P 1'
#
loop_
_entity.id
_entity.type
_entity.pdbx_description
1 polymer ?
#
loop_
_entity_poly.entity_id
_entity_poly.type
_entity_poly.pdbx_seq_one_letter_code
_entity_poly.pdbx_strand_id
1 'polypeptide(L)'
;MKKFVIRDLSLTVIVAFTFLLDNGHIAVQTIMGLGIGLLIYLMHEWSHYLAGLATGAALSRAKAIYSPFLFSFDSRTNSRKQFIDMSWPGFVTTFGSLAILFFFRPAALWSDIAWLAAVVLSLFTLIIEGPIFLWAILIGEIPAVEIPGLGKNSIFKKLRDWPAQFFR
;
A
#
# COMPACT_ATOMS: atom_id res chain seq x y z
N MET A 1 -15.25 -4.27 0.35
CA MET A 1 -14.39 -4.68 -0.77
C MET A 1 -14.98 -4.36 -2.13
N LYS A 2 -16.26 -4.68 -2.43
CA LYS A 2 -16.87 -4.39 -3.75
C LYS A 2 -16.52 -3.00 -4.33
N LYS A 3 -16.68 -1.93 -3.55
CA LYS A 3 -16.34 -0.56 -3.97
C LYS A 3 -14.86 -0.34 -4.34
N PHE A 4 -13.93 -0.99 -3.65
CA PHE A 4 -12.49 -0.88 -3.92
C PHE A 4 -12.12 -1.68 -5.16
N VAL A 5 -12.69 -2.88 -5.32
CA VAL A 5 -12.53 -3.67 -6.56
C VAL A 5 -13.00 -2.86 -7.76
N ILE A 6 -14.20 -2.25 -7.69
CA ILE A 6 -14.73 -1.41 -8.78
C ILE A 6 -13.81 -0.22 -9.04
N ARG A 7 -13.42 0.53 -7.99
CA ARG A 7 -12.51 1.68 -8.11
C ARG A 7 -11.21 1.28 -8.81
N ASP A 8 -10.56 0.24 -8.33
CA ASP A 8 -9.22 -0.14 -8.76
C ASP A 8 -9.24 -0.76 -10.16
N LEU A 9 -10.27 -1.57 -10.49
CA LEU A 9 -10.48 -2.05 -11.86
C LEU A 9 -10.75 -0.89 -12.83
N SER A 10 -11.57 0.09 -12.44
CA SER A 10 -11.80 1.27 -13.27
C SER A 10 -10.51 2.06 -13.51
N LEU A 11 -9.68 2.25 -12.47
CA LEU A 11 -8.37 2.90 -12.60
C LEU A 11 -7.44 2.10 -13.52
N THR A 12 -7.38 0.77 -13.39
CA THR A 12 -6.62 -0.10 -14.30
C THR A 12 -7.08 0.05 -15.74
N VAL A 13 -8.39 0.05 -15.99
CA VAL A 13 -8.95 0.23 -17.34
C VAL A 13 -8.60 1.61 -17.91
N ILE A 14 -8.69 2.67 -17.10
CA ILE A 14 -8.31 4.04 -17.52
C ILE A 14 -6.83 4.08 -17.91
N VAL A 15 -5.94 3.51 -17.10
CA VAL A 15 -4.51 3.46 -17.41
C VAL A 15 -4.25 2.61 -18.66
N ALA A 16 -4.89 1.45 -18.80
CA ALA A 16 -4.77 0.62 -19.99
C ALA A 16 -5.24 1.35 -21.26
N PHE A 17 -6.30 2.16 -21.16
CA PHE A 17 -6.80 2.95 -22.28
C PHE A 17 -5.77 3.99 -22.76
N THR A 18 -4.88 4.48 -21.90
CA THR A 18 -3.81 5.42 -22.34
C THR A 18 -2.84 4.83 -23.36
N PHE A 19 -2.69 3.50 -23.39
CA PHE A 19 -1.88 2.81 -24.40
C PHE A 19 -2.52 2.83 -25.81
N LEU A 20 -3.82 3.12 -25.90
CA LEU A 20 -4.55 3.24 -27.15
C LEU A 20 -4.56 4.68 -27.69
N LEU A 21 -4.08 5.63 -26.89
CA LEU A 21 -3.98 7.04 -27.27
C LEU A 21 -2.67 7.30 -28.01
N ASP A 22 -2.58 8.46 -28.68
CA ASP A 22 -1.34 8.92 -29.29
C ASP A 22 -0.24 9.09 -28.22
N ASN A 23 0.66 8.11 -28.17
CA ASN A 23 1.77 8.07 -27.24
C ASN A 23 2.95 8.95 -27.68
N GLY A 24 2.85 9.66 -28.81
CA GLY A 24 3.79 10.71 -29.19
C GLY A 24 3.64 11.98 -28.34
N HIS A 25 2.44 12.22 -27.79
CA HIS A 25 2.17 13.44 -27.03
C HIS A 25 2.69 13.34 -25.58
N ILE A 26 3.48 14.32 -25.15
CA ILE A 26 4.10 14.34 -23.82
C ILE A 26 3.09 14.18 -22.68
N ALA A 27 1.92 14.83 -22.79
CA ALA A 27 0.88 14.73 -21.77
C ALA A 27 0.33 13.31 -21.61
N VAL A 28 0.14 12.58 -22.73
CA VAL A 28 -0.34 11.19 -22.71
C VAL A 28 0.70 10.29 -22.06
N GLN A 29 1.99 10.46 -22.42
CA GLN A 29 3.08 9.70 -21.81
C GLN A 29 3.20 9.97 -20.31
N THR A 30 3.04 11.22 -19.86
CA THR A 30 3.05 11.56 -18.44
C THR A 30 1.90 10.91 -17.69
N ILE A 31 0.68 11.00 -18.21
CA ILE A 31 -0.50 10.35 -17.60
C ILE A 31 -0.31 8.84 -17.53
N MET A 32 0.21 8.23 -18.59
CA MET A 32 0.47 6.79 -18.64
C MET A 32 1.51 6.36 -17.59
N GLY A 33 2.64 7.07 -17.50
CA GLY A 33 3.69 6.77 -16.53
C GLY A 33 3.23 6.92 -15.07
N LEU A 34 2.54 8.02 -14.75
CA LEU A 34 1.95 8.22 -13.42
C LEU A 34 0.85 7.18 -13.13
N GLY A 35 0.07 6.82 -14.15
CA GLY A 35 -0.94 5.78 -14.08
C GLY A 35 -0.35 4.42 -13.70
N ILE A 36 0.75 4.02 -14.33
CA ILE A 36 1.47 2.79 -13.96
C ILE A 36 1.98 2.87 -12.52
N GLY A 37 2.53 4.01 -12.10
CA GLY A 37 2.92 4.24 -10.70
C GLY A 37 1.75 4.03 -9.73
N LEU A 38 0.57 4.57 -10.05
CA LEU A 38 -0.66 4.32 -9.29
C LEU A 38 -1.02 2.83 -9.25
N LEU A 39 -0.92 2.10 -10.36
CA LEU A 39 -1.20 0.66 -10.38
C LEU A 39 -0.23 -0.13 -9.50
N ILE A 40 1.06 0.22 -9.46
CA ILE A 40 2.05 -0.40 -8.56
C ILE A 40 1.63 -0.19 -7.10
N TYR A 41 1.24 1.03 -6.74
CA TYR A 41 0.71 1.34 -5.41
C TYR A 41 -0.54 0.50 -5.06
N LEU A 42 -1.51 0.41 -5.99
CA LEU A 42 -2.71 -0.39 -5.75
C LEU A 42 -2.36 -1.88 -5.60
N MET A 43 -1.45 -2.42 -6.41
CA MET A 43 -0.98 -3.80 -6.28
C MET A 43 -0.32 -4.04 -4.93
N HIS A 44 0.46 -3.08 -4.42
CA HIS A 44 1.06 -3.14 -3.09
C HIS A 44 0.00 -3.23 -1.97
N GLU A 45 -1.03 -2.38 -2.00
CA GLU A 45 -2.13 -2.45 -1.02
C GLU A 45 -2.92 -3.77 -1.12
N TRP A 46 -3.19 -4.23 -2.34
CA TRP A 46 -3.90 -5.48 -2.57
C TRP A 46 -3.09 -6.70 -2.12
N SER A 47 -1.77 -6.71 -2.31
CA SER A 47 -0.94 -7.84 -1.89
C SER A 47 -0.93 -7.98 -0.36
N HIS A 48 -0.84 -6.86 0.37
CA HIS A 48 -1.05 -6.85 1.82
C HIS A 48 -2.42 -7.40 2.21
N TYR A 49 -3.49 -6.90 1.57
CA TYR A 49 -4.85 -7.31 1.91
C TYR A 49 -5.08 -8.81 1.67
N LEU A 50 -4.66 -9.32 0.51
CA LEU A 50 -4.82 -10.72 0.14
C LEU A 50 -4.00 -11.64 1.04
N ALA A 51 -2.78 -11.25 1.41
CA ALA A 51 -1.95 -12.01 2.35
C ALA A 51 -2.52 -12.01 3.77
N GLY A 52 -3.06 -10.88 4.23
CA GLY A 52 -3.79 -10.81 5.49
C GLY A 52 -5.03 -11.71 5.50
N LEU A 53 -5.78 -11.78 4.39
CA LEU A 53 -6.90 -12.73 4.27
C LEU A 53 -6.44 -14.18 4.27
N ALA A 54 -5.38 -14.51 3.52
CA ALA A 54 -4.84 -15.86 3.42
C ALA A 54 -4.35 -16.42 4.77
N THR A 55 -3.95 -15.54 5.68
CA THR A 55 -3.46 -15.88 7.03
C THR A 55 -4.55 -15.81 8.11
N GLY A 56 -5.80 -15.51 7.72
CA GLY A 56 -6.92 -15.39 8.65
C GLY A 56 -6.80 -14.18 9.60
N ALA A 57 -6.04 -13.16 9.22
CA ALA A 57 -5.85 -11.98 10.06
C ALA A 57 -7.17 -11.20 10.24
N ALA A 58 -7.38 -10.66 11.44
CA ALA A 58 -8.46 -9.73 11.75
C ALA A 58 -8.16 -8.36 11.11
N LEU A 59 -8.88 -8.04 10.04
CA LEU A 59 -8.72 -6.80 9.27
C LEU A 59 -9.98 -5.92 9.35
N SER A 60 -9.80 -4.62 9.59
CA SER A 60 -10.87 -3.62 9.52
C SER A 60 -10.85 -2.90 8.18
N ARG A 61 -11.87 -3.08 7.34
CA ARG A 61 -11.91 -2.52 5.99
C ARG A 61 -12.14 -1.01 6.00
N ALA A 62 -11.55 -0.30 5.05
CA ALA A 62 -11.77 1.13 4.91
C ALA A 62 -13.21 1.51 4.51
N LYS A 63 -13.73 2.57 5.14
CA LYS A 63 -15.11 3.05 4.94
C LYS A 63 -15.25 4.04 3.79
N ALA A 64 -14.25 4.89 3.55
CA ALA A 64 -14.22 5.81 2.42
C ALA A 64 -13.68 5.12 1.15
N ILE A 65 -14.30 5.37 -0.01
CA ILE A 65 -13.80 4.85 -1.30
C ILE A 65 -12.49 5.54 -1.73
N TYR A 66 -12.29 6.79 -1.29
CA TYR A 66 -11.09 7.58 -1.54
C TYR A 66 -9.97 7.30 -0.51
N SER A 67 -10.16 6.34 0.40
CA SER A 67 -9.10 5.94 1.33
C SER A 67 -7.88 5.44 0.53
N PRO A 68 -6.67 5.93 0.83
CA PRO A 68 -5.45 5.37 0.22
C PRO A 68 -5.33 3.89 0.60
N PHE A 69 -5.48 3.58 1.89
CA PHE A 69 -5.42 2.22 2.41
C PHE A 69 -6.72 1.43 2.19
N LEU A 70 -6.60 0.13 1.90
CA LEU A 70 -7.74 -0.79 1.76
C LEU A 70 -8.29 -1.26 3.12
N PHE A 71 -7.43 -1.39 4.13
CA PHE A 71 -7.75 -1.96 5.43
C PHE A 71 -6.83 -1.42 6.54
N SER A 72 -7.20 -1.68 7.79
CA SER A 72 -6.36 -1.53 8.98
C SER A 72 -6.16 -2.89 9.61
N PHE A 73 -4.92 -3.25 9.91
CA PHE A 73 -4.56 -4.43 10.68
C PHE A 73 -4.80 -4.17 12.18
N ASP A 74 -5.32 -5.16 12.91
CA ASP A 74 -5.49 -5.07 14.37
C ASP A 74 -4.28 -5.72 15.06
N SER A 75 -3.40 -4.89 15.64
CA SER A 75 -2.12 -5.32 16.22
C SER A 75 -2.28 -6.12 17.52
N ARG A 76 -3.45 -6.04 18.17
CA ARG A 76 -3.71 -6.70 19.46
C ARG A 76 -4.29 -8.09 19.31
N THR A 77 -5.10 -8.28 18.27
CA THR A 77 -5.82 -9.55 18.05
C THR A 77 -5.06 -10.49 17.13
N ASN A 78 -4.20 -9.97 16.27
CA ASN A 78 -3.39 -10.78 15.36
C ASN A 78 -2.04 -11.15 15.96
N SER A 79 -1.53 -12.29 15.51
CA SER A 79 -0.19 -12.77 15.84
C SER A 79 0.89 -12.05 15.03
N ARG A 80 2.12 -12.08 15.55
CA ARG A 80 3.31 -11.57 14.86
C ARG A 80 3.51 -12.23 13.49
N LYS A 81 3.26 -13.54 13.40
CA LYS A 81 3.37 -14.27 12.13
C LYS A 81 2.40 -13.71 11.09
N GLN A 82 1.15 -13.46 11.48
CA GLN A 82 0.16 -12.83 10.59
C GLN A 82 0.57 -11.43 10.16
N PHE A 83 1.21 -10.65 11.05
CA PHE A 83 1.76 -9.35 10.68
C PHE A 83 2.86 -9.49 9.62
N ILE A 84 3.86 -10.35 9.85
CA ILE A 84 4.97 -10.56 8.90
C ILE A 84 4.47 -11.07 7.55
N ASP A 85 3.59 -12.08 7.56
CA ASP A 85 3.03 -12.69 6.36
C ASP A 85 2.16 -11.68 5.58
N MET A 86 1.48 -10.77 6.28
CA MET A 86 0.71 -9.68 5.67
C MET A 86 1.63 -8.59 5.10
N SER A 87 2.72 -8.25 5.78
CA SER A 87 3.62 -7.15 5.39
C SER A 87 4.54 -7.49 4.22
N TRP A 88 5.20 -8.65 4.22
CA TRP A 88 6.22 -8.95 3.20
C TRP A 88 5.74 -8.87 1.74
N PRO A 89 4.53 -9.32 1.37
CA PRO A 89 4.03 -9.24 -0.01
C PRO A 89 3.95 -7.81 -0.57
N GLY A 90 3.73 -6.79 0.27
CA GLY A 90 3.80 -5.38 -0.14
C GLY A 90 5.20 -5.00 -0.60
N PHE A 91 6.24 -5.41 0.15
CA PHE A 91 7.64 -5.24 -0.24
C PHE A 91 7.93 -5.96 -1.56
N VAL A 92 7.54 -7.24 -1.68
CA VAL A 92 7.77 -8.02 -2.91
C VAL A 92 7.15 -7.34 -4.13
N THR A 93 5.93 -6.82 -3.97
CA THR A 93 5.22 -6.15 -5.06
C THR A 93 5.91 -4.86 -5.48
N THR A 94 6.25 -4.00 -4.52
CA THR A 94 6.88 -2.70 -4.80
C THR A 94 8.28 -2.88 -5.38
N PHE A 95 9.14 -3.67 -4.74
CA PHE A 95 10.52 -3.89 -5.19
C PHE A 95 10.59 -4.77 -6.45
N GLY A 96 9.68 -5.73 -6.61
CA GLY A 96 9.54 -6.51 -7.83
C GLY A 96 9.15 -5.63 -9.02
N SER A 97 8.20 -4.70 -8.84
CA SER A 97 7.83 -3.74 -9.89
C SER A 97 8.98 -2.80 -10.25
N LEU A 98 9.72 -2.30 -9.24
CA LEU A 98 10.92 -1.50 -9.47
C LEU A 98 11.98 -2.29 -10.25
N ALA A 99 12.23 -3.56 -9.90
CA ALA A 99 13.18 -4.40 -10.60
C ALA A 99 12.75 -4.64 -12.06
N ILE A 100 11.46 -4.92 -12.30
CA ILE A 100 10.94 -5.08 -13.66
C ILE A 100 11.17 -3.81 -14.49
N LEU A 101 10.87 -2.63 -13.95
CA LEU A 101 11.07 -1.36 -14.65
C LEU A 101 12.55 -0.97 -14.76
N PHE A 102 13.41 -1.43 -13.87
CA PHE A 102 14.85 -1.21 -13.99
C PHE A 102 15.44 -2.01 -15.16
N PHE A 103 15.04 -3.28 -15.30
CA PHE A 103 15.62 -4.19 -16.31
C PHE A 103 14.92 -4.18 -17.67
N PHE A 104 13.60 -3.94 -17.70
CA PHE A 104 12.78 -4.19 -18.90
C PHE A 104 12.03 -2.96 -19.43
N ARG A 105 12.29 -1.76 -18.90
CA ARG A 105 11.57 -0.57 -19.39
C ARG A 105 11.98 -0.22 -20.82
N PRO A 106 11.03 0.11 -21.71
CA PRO A 106 11.36 0.62 -23.04
C PRO A 106 11.96 2.03 -22.97
N ALA A 107 12.61 2.46 -24.05
CA ALA A 107 13.12 3.83 -24.20
C ALA A 107 11.97 4.80 -24.55
N ALA A 108 11.14 5.13 -23.56
CA ALA A 108 10.02 6.05 -23.70
C ALA A 108 9.86 6.90 -22.44
N LEU A 109 9.28 8.10 -22.56
CA LEU A 109 9.14 9.00 -21.42
C LEU A 109 8.21 8.41 -20.34
N TRP A 110 7.12 7.77 -20.75
CA TRP A 110 6.16 7.18 -19.81
C TRP A 110 6.82 6.11 -18.92
N SER A 111 7.78 5.35 -19.45
CA SER A 111 8.41 4.24 -18.74
C SER A 111 9.49 4.75 -17.79
N ASP A 112 10.17 5.86 -18.13
CA ASP A 112 11.04 6.59 -17.20
C ASP A 112 10.24 7.22 -16.06
N ILE A 113 9.06 7.79 -16.34
CA ILE A 113 8.15 8.33 -15.31
C ILE A 113 7.63 7.20 -14.40
N ALA A 114 7.20 6.07 -14.98
CA ALA A 114 6.76 4.91 -14.22
C ALA A 114 7.88 4.36 -13.33
N TRP A 115 9.11 4.29 -13.85
CA TRP A 115 10.29 3.89 -13.08
C TRP A 115 10.57 4.84 -11.93
N LEU A 116 10.55 6.15 -12.17
CA LEU A 116 10.71 7.15 -11.11
C LEU A 116 9.62 7.02 -10.03
N ALA A 117 8.37 6.82 -10.43
CA ALA A 117 7.27 6.57 -9.50
C ALA A 117 7.51 5.31 -8.66
N ALA A 118 8.00 4.23 -9.28
CA ALA A 118 8.37 3.00 -8.57
C ALA A 118 9.53 3.23 -7.57
N VAL A 119 10.56 4.00 -7.95
CA VAL A 119 11.65 4.38 -7.03
C VAL A 119 11.10 5.14 -5.82
N VAL A 120 10.25 6.14 -6.06
CA VAL A 120 9.63 6.92 -4.99
C VAL A 120 8.80 6.03 -4.07
N LEU A 121 7.95 5.16 -4.63
CA LEU A 121 7.16 4.20 -3.85
C LEU A 121 8.05 3.24 -3.04
N SER A 122 9.11 2.69 -3.62
CA SER A 122 10.08 1.85 -2.90
C SER A 122 10.73 2.58 -1.74
N LEU A 123 11.10 3.86 -1.91
CA LEU A 123 11.65 4.68 -0.83
C LEU A 123 10.62 4.91 0.28
N PHE A 124 9.37 5.23 -0.08
CA PHE A 124 8.30 5.38 0.90
C PHE A 124 8.04 4.08 1.67
N THR A 125 7.91 2.95 0.99
CA THR A 125 7.75 1.63 1.62
C THR A 125 8.92 1.33 2.56
N LEU A 126 10.17 1.58 2.12
CA LEU A 126 11.34 1.31 2.96
C LEU A 126 11.41 2.21 4.20
N ILE A 127 11.12 3.51 4.05
CA ILE A 127 11.24 4.50 5.13
C ILE A 127 10.08 4.37 6.12
N ILE A 128 8.87 4.11 5.64
CA ILE A 128 7.67 4.06 6.49
C ILE A 128 7.46 2.66 7.05
N GLU A 129 7.44 1.63 6.21
CA GLU A 129 7.10 0.27 6.62
C GLU A 129 8.32 -0.52 7.06
N GLY A 130 9.49 -0.26 6.45
CA GLY A 130 10.74 -0.96 6.76
C GLY A 130 11.08 -0.98 8.26
N PRO A 131 11.07 0.15 8.98
CA PRO A 131 11.35 0.17 10.42
C PRO A 131 10.35 -0.67 11.22
N ILE A 132 9.07 -0.62 10.87
CA ILE A 132 7.99 -1.35 11.57
C ILE A 132 8.13 -2.86 11.33
N PHE A 133 8.41 -3.25 10.09
CA PHE A 133 8.63 -4.63 9.69
C PHE A 133 9.88 -5.20 10.37
N LEU A 134 10.99 -4.47 10.35
CA LEU A 134 12.23 -4.85 11.03
C LEU A 134 12.05 -4.92 12.55
N TRP A 135 11.30 -3.99 13.15
CA TRP A 135 10.96 -4.07 14.58
C TRP A 135 10.26 -5.38 14.91
N ALA A 136 9.24 -5.74 14.13
CA ALA A 136 8.52 -7.00 14.33
C ALA A 136 9.42 -8.22 14.15
N ILE A 137 10.43 -8.17 13.28
CA ILE A 137 11.40 -9.26 13.11
C ILE A 137 12.42 -9.32 14.27
N LEU A 138 13.00 -8.19 14.65
CA LEU A 138 14.12 -8.13 15.58
C LEU A 138 13.68 -8.15 17.05
N ILE A 139 12.64 -7.39 17.39
CA ILE A 139 12.14 -7.26 18.77
C ILE A 139 11.08 -8.32 19.08
N GLY A 140 10.38 -8.81 18.05
CA GLY A 140 9.36 -9.84 18.23
C GLY A 140 7.99 -9.32 18.67
N GLU A 141 7.79 -7.99 18.65
CA GLU A 141 6.52 -7.34 18.99
C GLU A 141 5.92 -6.65 17.76
N ILE A 142 4.59 -6.56 17.70
CA ILE A 142 3.89 -5.81 16.63
C ILE A 142 3.71 -4.36 17.11
N PRO A 143 4.30 -3.35 16.44
CA PRO A 143 4.01 -1.97 16.75
C PRO A 143 2.52 -1.64 16.54
N ALA A 144 2.04 -0.55 17.15
CA ALA A 144 0.69 -0.06 16.89
C ALA A 144 0.62 0.52 15.46
N VAL A 145 0.17 -0.31 14.51
CA VAL A 145 0.08 -0.01 13.07
C VAL A 145 -1.33 0.40 12.62
N GLU A 146 -2.27 0.48 13.56
CA GLU A 146 -3.65 0.86 13.28
C GLU A 146 -3.74 2.27 12.71
N ILE A 147 -4.39 2.40 11.55
CA ILE A 147 -4.61 3.70 10.92
C ILE A 147 -5.59 4.53 11.77
N PRO A 148 -5.28 5.79 12.10
CA PRO A 148 -6.17 6.66 12.86
C PRO A 148 -7.55 6.79 12.21
N GLY A 149 -8.62 6.55 12.98
CA GLY A 149 -10.01 6.59 12.48
C GLY A 149 -10.49 5.34 11.74
N LEU A 150 -9.60 4.36 11.50
CA LEU A 150 -9.90 3.10 10.82
C LEU A 150 -9.70 1.87 11.74
N GLY A 151 -8.64 1.87 12.55
CA GLY A 151 -8.35 0.79 13.51
C GLY A 151 -8.94 1.04 14.91
N LYS A 152 -9.11 -0.04 15.69
CA LYS A 152 -9.70 0.03 17.05
C LYS A 152 -8.76 0.61 18.10
N ASN A 153 -7.44 0.61 17.85
CA ASN A 153 -6.37 0.93 18.81
C ASN A 153 -5.30 1.89 18.27
N SER A 154 -5.67 2.91 17.48
CA SER A 154 -4.66 3.88 17.00
C SER A 154 -3.96 4.62 18.14
N ILE A 155 -2.69 5.01 17.92
CA ILE A 155 -1.92 5.83 18.87
C ILE A 155 -2.67 7.10 19.29
N PHE A 156 -3.39 7.73 18.37
CA PHE A 156 -4.20 8.92 18.65
C PHE A 156 -5.36 8.64 19.59
N LYS A 157 -5.98 7.46 19.52
CA LYS A 157 -7.01 7.07 20.47
C LYS A 157 -6.43 6.87 21.88
N LYS A 158 -5.25 6.26 22.00
CA LYS A 158 -4.53 6.18 23.29
C LYS A 158 -4.22 7.56 23.86
N LEU A 159 -3.74 8.49 23.04
CA LEU A 159 -3.43 9.86 23.47
C LEU A 159 -4.69 10.64 23.86
N ARG A 160 -5.79 10.46 23.14
CA ARG A 160 -7.09 11.07 23.47
C ARG A 160 -7.71 10.51 24.75
N ASP A 161 -7.59 9.21 24.97
CA ASP A 161 -8.21 8.52 26.11
C ASP A 161 -7.30 8.55 27.37
N TRP A 162 -6.04 8.99 27.24
CA TRP A 162 -5.05 9.16 28.33
C TRP A 162 -5.53 10.02 29.52
N PRO A 163 -6.19 11.18 29.33
CA PRO A 163 -6.59 12.02 30.45
C PRO A 163 -7.66 11.37 31.33
N ALA A 164 -8.46 10.44 30.79
CA ALA A 164 -9.57 9.81 31.51
C ALA A 164 -9.13 8.69 32.47
N GLN A 165 -7.87 8.24 32.40
CA GLN A 165 -7.35 7.16 33.25
C GLN A 165 -6.77 7.68 34.58
N PHE A 166 -6.53 8.99 34.72
CA PHE A 166 -6.00 9.60 35.95
C PHE A 166 -7.09 10.11 36.90
N PHE A 167 -8.36 10.08 36.49
CA PHE A 167 -9.50 10.52 37.31
C PHE A 167 -10.43 9.35 37.72
N ARG A 168 -9.88 8.12 37.84
CA ARG A 168 -10.57 6.96 38.40
C ARG A 168 -9.80 6.41 39.59
#